data_AF-A0A7W0UXH1-F1
#
_entry.id   AF-A0A7W0UXH1-F1
#
_cell.length_a   1.000
_cell.length_b   1.000
_cell.length_c   1.000
_cell.angle_alpha   90.00
_cell.angle_beta   90.00
_cell.angle_gamma   90.00
#
_symmetry.space_group_name_H-M   'P 1'
#
loop_
_entity.id
_entity.type
_entity.pdbx_description
1 polymer ?
#
loop_
_entity_poly.entity_id
_entity_poly.type
_entity_poly.pdbx_seq_one_letter_code
_entity_poly.pdbx_strand_id
1 'polypeptide(L)' 'MITKEVIKSEIEKVPPERLEERLDELYRVVKSFTMPDPSPEKIFMARLREIKIDGPEDFAANIDLYLTGEKTVG' A
#
# COMPACT_ATOMS: atom_id res chain seq x y z
N MET A 1 -1.69 -12.32 25.17
CA MET A 1 -2.52 -12.65 24.00
C MET A 1 -3.69 -11.68 23.99
N ILE A 2 -3.96 -11.01 22.87
CA ILE A 2 -5.11 -10.10 22.75
C ILE A 2 -6.34 -10.95 22.37
N THR A 3 -7.47 -10.71 23.02
CA THR A 3 -8.75 -11.39 22.70
C THR A 3 -9.73 -10.40 22.05
N LYS A 4 -10.81 -10.93 21.46
CA LYS A 4 -11.88 -10.11 20.87
C LYS A 4 -12.53 -9.20 21.92
N GLU A 5 -12.63 -9.67 23.15
CA GLU A 5 -13.21 -8.97 24.29
C GLU A 5 -12.34 -7.79 24.71
N VAL A 6 -11.00 -7.94 24.67
CA VAL A 6 -10.06 -6.84 24.92
C VAL A 6 -10.19 -5.76 23.84
N ILE A 7 -10.33 -6.14 22.57
CA ILE A 7 -10.52 -5.16 21.48
C ILE A 7 -11.84 -4.41 21.65
N LYS A 8 -12.92 -5.11 21.99
CA LYS A 8 -14.22 -4.48 22.24
C LYS A 8 -14.16 -3.48 23.40
N SER A 9 -13.52 -3.83 24.51
CA SER A 9 -13.44 -2.94 25.66
C SER A 9 -12.61 -1.68 25.39
N GLU A 10 -11.59 -1.76 24.54
CA GLU A 10 -10.87 -0.57 24.09
C GLU A 10 -11.71 0.34 23.18
N ILE A 11 -12.54 -0.24 22.30
CA ILE A 11 -13.47 0.53 21.46
C ILE A 11 -14.50 1.27 22.33
N GLU A 12 -15.03 0.61 23.37
CA GLU A 12 -16.01 1.20 24.30
C GLU A 12 -15.44 2.35 25.15
N LYS A 13 -14.11 2.43 25.31
CA LYS A 13 -13.45 3.55 26.00
C LYS A 13 -13.33 4.80 25.14
N VAL A 14 -13.52 4.69 23.82
CA VAL A 14 -13.44 5.83 22.92
C VAL A 14 -14.68 6.72 23.12
N PRO A 15 -14.51 8.04 23.33
CA PRO A 15 -15.65 8.94 23.43
C PRO A 15 -16.56 8.86 22.20
N PRO A 16 -17.91 8.88 22.35
CA PRO A 16 -18.84 8.68 21.24
C PRO A 16 -18.58 9.58 20.02
N GLU A 17 -18.31 10.86 20.26
CA GLU A 17 -18.02 11.85 19.23
C GLU A 17 -16.76 11.52 18.41
N ARG A 18 -15.74 10.93 19.03
CA ARG A 18 -14.51 10.49 18.35
C ARG A 18 -14.67 9.12 17.68
N LEU A 19 -15.54 8.28 18.24
CA LEU A 19 -15.81 6.96 17.71
C LEU A 19 -16.61 7.04 16.43
N GLU A 20 -17.62 7.91 16.36
CA GLU A 20 -18.43 8.14 15.16
C GLU A 20 -17.60 8.63 13.96
N GLU A 21 -16.68 9.56 14.19
CA GLU A 21 -15.79 10.08 13.14
C GLU A 21 -14.83 9.00 12.57
N ARG A 22 -14.56 7.95 13.34
CA ARG A 22 -13.56 6.92 13.01
C ARG A 22 -14.15 5.53 12.79
N LEU A 23 -15.47 5.38 12.91
CA LEU A 23 -16.18 4.11 12.77
C LEU A 23 -15.97 3.51 11.39
N ASP A 24 -15.94 4.35 10.35
CA ASP A 24 -15.63 3.94 8.98
C ASP A 24 -14.21 3.39 8.82
N GLU A 25 -13.22 4.04 9.44
CA GLU A 25 -11.82 3.61 9.42
C GLU A 25 -11.66 2.28 10.15
N LEU A 26 -12.24 2.17 11.35
CA LEU A 26 -12.23 0.95 12.15
C LEU A 26 -12.91 -0.21 11.40
N TYR A 27 -14.06 0.05 10.76
CA TYR A 27 -14.74 -0.94 9.95
C TYR A 27 -13.88 -1.42 8.78
N ARG A 28 -13.18 -0.52 8.06
CA ARG A 28 -12.27 -0.90 6.96
C ARG A 28 -11.14 -1.81 7.44
N VAL A 29 -10.55 -1.51 8.61
CA VAL A 29 -9.50 -2.35 9.22
C VAL A 29 -10.04 -3.72 9.57
N VAL A 30 -11.19 -3.81 10.24
CA VAL A 30 -11.80 -5.12 10.57
C VAL A 30 -12.17 -5.89 9.30
N LYS A 31 -12.71 -5.19 8.30
CA LYS A 31 -13.09 -5.78 7.02
C LYS A 31 -11.90 -6.35 6.26
N SER A 32 -10.71 -5.75 6.36
CA SER A 32 -9.53 -6.29 5.66
C SER A 32 -9.16 -7.70 6.12
N PHE A 33 -9.46 -8.07 7.36
CA PHE A 33 -9.26 -9.45 7.86
C PHE A 33 -10.29 -10.46 7.34
N THR A 34 -11.40 -9.99 6.77
CA THR A 34 -12.42 -10.84 6.13
C THR A 34 -12.24 -10.95 4.63
N MET A 35 -11.41 -10.07 4.05
CA MET A 35 -11.06 -10.17 2.65
C MET A 35 -10.05 -11.31 2.47
N PRO A 36 -10.18 -12.11 1.41
CA PRO A 36 -9.15 -13.07 1.07
C PRO A 36 -7.84 -12.30 0.86
N ASP A 37 -6.74 -12.79 1.44
CA ASP A 37 -5.43 -12.21 1.21
C ASP A 37 -5.24 -12.04 -0.30
N PRO A 38 -4.89 -10.82 -0.77
CA PRO A 38 -4.54 -10.67 -2.17
C PRO A 38 -3.43 -11.66 -2.46
N SER A 39 -3.59 -12.44 -3.53
CA SER A 39 -2.59 -13.42 -3.91
C SER A 39 -1.20 -12.76 -3.93
N PRO A 40 -0.12 -13.49 -3.62
CA PRO A 40 1.23 -12.95 -3.67
C PRO A 40 1.53 -12.22 -4.99
N GLU A 41 0.97 -12.71 -6.10
CA GLU A 41 1.01 -12.05 -7.42
C GLU A 41 0.33 -10.68 -7.43
N LYS A 42 -0.86 -10.52 -6.82
CA LYS A 42 -1.54 -9.21 -6.73
C LYS A 42 -0.74 -8.21 -5.90
N ILE A 43 -0.13 -8.65 -4.79
CA ILE A 43 0.74 -7.79 -3.97
C ILE A 43 1.99 -7.39 -4.75
N PHE A 44 2.60 -8.34 -5.46
CA PHE A 44 3.78 -8.11 -6.28
C PHE A 44 3.49 -7.12 -7.43
N MET A 45 2.40 -7.32 -8.16
CA MET A 45 1.99 -6.41 -9.25
C MET A 45 1.60 -5.03 -8.74
N ALA A 46 0.97 -4.93 -7.56
CA ALA A 46 0.72 -3.63 -6.92
C ALA A 46 2.03 -2.89 -6.60
N ARG A 47 3.03 -3.58 -6.03
CA ARG A 47 4.35 -3.01 -5.75
C ARG A 47 5.12 -2.64 -7.02
N LEU A 48 5.07 -3.46 -8.07
CA LEU A 48 5.67 -3.14 -9.36
C LEU A 48 5.07 -1.86 -9.97
N ARG A 49 3.76 -1.65 -9.80
CA ARG A 49 3.07 -0.46 -10.32
C ARG A 49 3.47 0.83 -9.60
N GLU A 50 3.95 0.72 -8.36
CA GLU A 50 4.48 1.86 -7.59
C GLU A 50 5.89 2.26 -8.03
N ILE A 51 6.63 1.38 -8.73
CA ILE A 51 7.93 1.71 -9.31
C ILE A 51 7.71 2.63 -10.50
N LYS A 52 7.94 3.92 -10.30
CA LYS A 52 8.08 4.90 -11.38
C LYS A 52 9.48 4.79 -11.96
N ILE A 53 9.58 4.32 -13.21
CA ILE A 53 10.81 4.41 -13.98
C ILE A 53 10.86 5.84 -14.54
N ASP A 54 11.50 6.74 -13.81
CA ASP A 54 11.88 8.05 -14.35
C ASP A 54 13.12 7.84 -15.23
N GLY A 55 12.89 7.81 -16.53
CA GLY A 55 13.92 7.73 -17.55
C GLY A 55 13.61 8.70 -18.69
N PRO A 56 14.62 9.10 -19.48
CA PRO A 56 14.40 9.89 -20.68
C PRO A 56 13.39 9.22 -21.61
N GLU A 57 12.60 10.00 -22.36
CA GLU A 57 11.57 9.46 -23.28
C GLU A 57 12.14 8.44 -24.28
N ASP A 58 13.44 8.55 -24.57
CA ASP A 58 14.16 7.68 -25.49
C ASP A 58 14.98 6.56 -24.82
N PHE A 59 14.82 6.34 -23.51
CA PHE A 59 15.56 5.35 -22.74
C PHE A 59 15.40 3.94 -23.28
N ALA A 60 14.16 3.54 -23.62
CA ALA A 60 13.88 2.21 -24.16
C ALA A 60 14.50 1.99 -25.56
N ALA A 61 14.62 3.07 -26.36
CA ALA A 61 15.18 3.00 -27.71
C ALA A 61 16.71 3.07 -27.73
N ASN A 62 17.33 3.61 -26.68
CA ASN A 62 18.76 3.91 -26.61
C ASN A 62 19.45 3.29 -25.38
N ILE A 63 18.93 2.19 -24.85
CA ILE A 63 19.43 1.58 -23.61
C ILE A 63 20.94 1.33 -23.65
N ASP A 64 21.46 0.87 -24.79
CA ASP A 64 22.88 0.60 -24.99
C ASP A 64 23.73 1.86 -24.80
N LEU A 65 23.26 3.01 -25.27
CA LEU A 65 23.98 4.30 -25.15
C LEU A 65 24.03 4.81 -23.70
N TYR A 66 23.00 4.51 -22.90
CA TYR A 66 23.01 4.82 -21.47
C TYR A 66 23.89 3.83 -20.68
N LEU A 67 23.95 2.56 -21.11
CA LEU A 67 24.79 1.54 -20.47
C LEU A 67 26.28 1.73 -20.78
N THR A 68 26.63 2.21 -21.99
CA THR A 68 28.02 2.54 -22.37
C THR A 68 28.49 3.87 -21.78
N GLY A 69 27.58 4.68 -21.24
CA GLY A 69 27.88 6.02 -20.72
C GLY A 69 28.06 7.09 -21.80
N GLU A 70 27.78 6.76 -23.07
CA GLU A 70 27.76 7.72 -24.18
C GLU A 70 26.61 8.72 -24.06
N LYS A 71 25.56 8.34 -23.32
CA LYS A 71 24.43 9.20 -22.98
C LYS A 71 24.19 9.21 -21.48
N THR A 72 24.06 10.41 -20.93
CA THR A 72 23.84 10.62 -19.50
C THR A 72 22.42 11.11 -19.24
N VAL A 73 21.81 10.63 -18.15
CA VAL A 73 20.60 11.25 -17.59
C VAL A 73 20.99 12.60 -16.97
N GLY A 74 20.35 13.68 -17.44
CA GLY A 74 20.54 15.05 -16.95
C GLY A 74 19.40 15.49 -16.07
#